data_AF-A0A485D000-F1
#
_entry.id   AF-A0A485D000-F1
#
_cell.length_a   1.000
_cell.length_b   1.000
_cell.length_c   1.000
_cell.angle_alpha   90.00
_cell.angle_beta   90.00
_cell.angle_gamma   90.00
#
_symmetry.space_group_name_H-M   'P 1'
#
loop_
_entity.id
_entity.type
_entity.pdbx_description
1 polymer ?
#
loop_
_entity_poly.entity_id
_entity_poly.type
_entity_poly.pdbx_seq_one_letter_code
_entity_poly.pdbx_strand_id
1 'polypeptide(L)'
;MGFGPAGCRLRHQLEAYHGYAAYKAVIDYSFHGVIQHINHAILDEIPMMVEAGISSFKLYLTYQYKLNDDEALQAMRHLQRAGH
;
A
#
# COMPACT_ATOMS: atom_id res chain seq x y z
N MET A 1 -3.18 -13.06 2.60
CA MET A 1 -3.99 -12.43 1.52
C MET A 1 -3.48 -11.02 1.31
N GLY A 2 -3.32 -10.57 0.05
CA GLY A 2 -2.78 -9.24 -0.27
C GLY A 2 -3.65 -8.07 0.21
N PHE A 3 -4.98 -8.24 0.15
CA PHE A 3 -5.95 -7.23 0.56
C PHE A 3 -6.27 -7.33 2.05
N GLY A 4 -6.48 -6.17 2.68
CA GLY A 4 -7.04 -6.05 4.02
C GLY A 4 -8.57 -5.98 4.02
N PRO A 5 -9.19 -5.77 5.19
CA PRO A 5 -10.63 -5.55 5.31
C PRO A 5 -11.13 -4.41 4.41
N ALA A 6 -12.40 -4.44 4.04
CA ALA A 6 -13.01 -3.38 3.24
C ALA A 6 -12.86 -2.02 3.97
N GLY A 7 -12.41 -0.99 3.25
CA GLY A 7 -12.20 0.36 3.79
C GLY A 7 -11.02 0.50 4.75
N CYS A 8 -10.11 -0.48 4.85
CA CYS A 8 -8.94 -0.36 5.72
C CYS A 8 -7.95 0.71 5.24
N ARG A 9 -7.25 1.34 6.17
CA ARG A 9 -6.12 2.24 5.89
C ARG A 9 -5.04 1.56 5.04
N LEU A 10 -4.28 2.34 4.28
CA LEU A 10 -3.17 1.83 3.45
C LEU A 10 -2.13 1.11 4.30
N ARG A 11 -1.85 1.65 5.50
CA ARG A 11 -0.93 1.06 6.48
C ARG A 11 -1.38 -0.27 7.09
N HIS A 12 -2.68 -0.61 7.04
CA HIS A 12 -3.21 -1.77 7.77
C HIS A 12 -2.49 -3.08 7.42
N GLN A 13 -2.33 -3.37 6.13
CA GLN A 13 -1.68 -4.60 5.68
C GLN A 13 -0.19 -4.62 5.99
N LEU A 14 0.47 -3.46 5.95
CA LEU A 14 1.86 -3.32 6.34
C LEU A 14 2.04 -3.67 7.83
N GLU A 15 1.19 -3.13 8.70
CA GLU A 15 1.21 -3.41 10.14
C GLU A 15 0.94 -4.90 10.43
N ALA A 16 -0.02 -5.51 9.73
CA ALA A 16 -0.31 -6.94 9.85
C ALA A 16 0.90 -7.80 9.44
N TYR A 17 1.56 -7.47 8.34
CA TYR A 17 2.72 -8.24 7.86
C TYR A 17 3.96 -8.05 8.73
N HIS A 18 4.20 -6.84 9.25
CA HIS A 18 5.20 -6.67 10.30
C HIS A 18 4.89 -7.54 11.52
N GLY A 19 3.64 -7.61 11.97
CA GLY A 19 3.23 -8.48 13.07
C GLY A 19 3.48 -9.97 12.80
N TYR A 20 3.29 -10.44 11.55
CA TYR A 20 3.59 -11.82 11.18
C TYR A 20 5.08 -12.13 11.15
N ALA A 21 5.91 -11.19 10.72
CA ALA A 21 7.35 -11.36 10.58
C ALA A 21 8.13 -11.03 11.86
N ALA A 22 7.54 -10.24 12.76
CA ALA A 22 8.15 -9.82 14.02
C ALA A 22 8.67 -11.02 14.81
N TYR A 23 9.96 -10.96 15.16
CA TYR A 23 10.68 -11.99 15.91
C TYR A 23 10.71 -13.39 15.28
N LYS A 24 10.30 -13.52 14.00
CA LYS A 24 10.27 -14.79 13.26
C LYS A 24 11.16 -14.79 12.02
N ALA A 25 11.38 -13.63 11.42
CA ALA A 25 12.27 -13.51 10.26
C ALA A 25 13.71 -13.83 10.64
N VAL A 26 14.35 -14.71 9.87
CA VAL A 26 15.75 -15.15 10.05
C VAL A 26 16.70 -14.56 9.00
N ILE A 27 16.16 -13.76 8.07
CA ILE A 27 16.86 -13.04 7.01
C ILE A 27 16.21 -11.66 6.84
N ASP A 28 16.89 -10.77 6.13
CA ASP A 28 16.36 -9.46 5.79
C ASP A 28 15.19 -9.54 4.81
N TYR A 29 14.23 -8.63 4.96
CA TYR A 29 13.02 -8.55 4.14
C TYR A 29 12.46 -7.13 4.15
N SER A 30 11.58 -6.83 3.19
CA SER A 30 10.77 -5.62 3.15
C SER A 30 9.40 -5.95 2.53
N PHE A 31 8.52 -4.96 2.40
CA PHE A 31 7.15 -5.11 1.90
C PHE A 31 6.82 -4.14 0.78
N HIS A 32 5.78 -4.47 0.02
CA HIS A 32 5.12 -3.56 -0.91
C HIS A 32 3.81 -3.08 -0.31
N GLY A 33 3.52 -1.77 -0.38
CA GLY A 33 2.22 -1.24 -0.02
C GLY A 33 1.15 -1.70 -1.00
N VAL A 34 -0.02 -2.16 -0.52
CA VAL A 34 -1.13 -2.57 -1.40
C VAL A 34 -2.23 -1.53 -1.36
N ILE A 35 -2.46 -0.87 -2.50
CA ILE A 35 -3.52 0.13 -2.65
C ILE A 35 -4.76 -0.59 -3.21
N GLN A 36 -5.75 -0.81 -2.34
CA GLN A 36 -6.96 -1.59 -2.67
C GLN A 36 -8.20 -0.72 -2.93
N HIS A 37 -8.13 0.58 -2.66
CA HIS A 37 -9.13 1.58 -3.00
C HIS A 37 -8.49 2.98 -2.95
N ILE A 38 -9.16 3.97 -3.55
CA ILE A 38 -8.69 5.36 -3.56
C ILE A 38 -9.70 6.27 -2.87
N ASN A 39 -9.20 7.09 -1.96
CA ASN A 39 -9.87 8.25 -1.39
C ASN A 39 -8.79 9.19 -0.84
N HIS A 40 -9.17 10.38 -0.36
CA HIS A 40 -8.23 11.36 0.16
C HIS A 40 -7.34 10.80 1.28
N ALA A 41 -7.91 10.04 2.23
CA ALA A 41 -7.14 9.46 3.33
C ALA A 41 -6.07 8.46 2.85
N ILE A 42 -6.36 7.63 1.85
CA ILE A 42 -5.38 6.70 1.27
C ILE A 42 -4.24 7.46 0.58
N LEU A 43 -4.57 8.53 -0.15
CA LEU A 43 -3.57 9.34 -0.85
C LEU A 43 -2.66 10.09 0.14
N ASP A 44 -3.22 10.59 1.24
CA ASP A 44 -2.48 11.26 2.32
C ASP A 44 -1.57 10.30 3.10
N GLU A 45 -1.86 9.00 3.11
CA GLU A 45 -1.00 7.98 3.72
C GLU A 45 0.22 7.60 2.85
N ILE A 46 0.24 7.93 1.55
CA ILE A 46 1.34 7.54 0.65
C ILE A 46 2.71 8.10 1.11
N PRO A 47 2.87 9.39 1.42
CA PRO A 47 4.15 9.93 1.91
C PRO A 47 4.60 9.25 3.21
N MET A 48 3.66 8.98 4.12
CA MET A 48 3.95 8.30 5.39
C MET A 48 4.47 6.88 5.17
N MET A 49 3.95 6.16 4.17
CA MET A 49 4.43 4.84 3.79
C MET A 49 5.86 4.90 3.26
N VAL A 50 6.19 5.91 2.45
CA VAL A 50 7.55 6.14 1.94
C VAL A 50 8.52 6.46 3.07
N GLU A 51 8.15 7.35 3.99
CA GLU A 51 8.94 7.65 5.19
C GLU A 51 9.16 6.43 6.08
N ALA A 52 8.20 5.49 6.11
CA ALA A 52 8.32 4.21 6.81
C ALA A 52 9.20 3.16 6.06
N GLY A 53 9.84 3.53 4.96
CA GLY A 53 10.74 2.67 4.19
C GLY A 53 10.06 1.84 3.08
N ILE A 54 8.79 2.11 2.77
CA ILE A 54 8.06 1.43 1.69
C ILE A 54 8.16 2.25 0.40
N SER A 55 9.09 1.88 -0.45
CA SER A 55 9.38 2.58 -1.71
C SER A 55 8.62 2.06 -2.93
N SER A 56 7.83 1.00 -2.77
CA SER A 56 7.13 0.35 -3.88
C SER A 56 5.73 -0.10 -3.51
N PHE A 57 4.81 0.05 -4.45
CA PHE A 57 3.38 -0.13 -4.25
C PHE A 57 2.77 -1.00 -5.33
N LYS A 58 1.77 -1.79 -4.95
CA LYS A 58 1.03 -2.68 -5.83
C LYS A 58 -0.42 -2.21 -5.95
N LEU A 59 -0.87 -2.14 -7.20
CA LEU A 59 -2.23 -1.81 -7.62
C LEU A 59 -2.79 -3.01 -8.39
N TYR A 60 -4.10 -3.18 -8.39
CA TYR A 60 -4.77 -4.24 -9.15
C TYR A 60 -5.77 -3.62 -10.11
N LEU A 61 -5.74 -4.04 -11.38
CA LEU A 61 -6.74 -3.67 -12.40
C LEU A 61 -7.73 -4.81 -12.67
N THR A 62 -7.71 -5.83 -11.82
CA THR A 62 -8.56 -7.02 -11.85
C THR A 62 -8.85 -7.53 -10.44
N TYR A 63 -9.75 -8.49 -10.28
CA TYR A 63 -10.29 -9.00 -9.01
C TYR A 63 -11.17 -8.00 -8.24
N GLN A 64 -11.61 -8.40 -7.04
CA GLN A 64 -12.63 -7.70 -6.23
C GLN A 64 -12.28 -6.26 -5.85
N TYR A 65 -11.01 -5.96 -5.62
CA TYR A 65 -10.50 -4.62 -5.27
C TYR A 65 -9.74 -3.98 -6.45
N LYS A 66 -10.24 -4.19 -7.67
CA LYS A 66 -9.67 -3.54 -8.85
C LYS A 66 -9.93 -2.03 -8.79
N LEU A 67 -8.93 -1.27 -9.19
CA LEU A 67 -9.07 0.16 -9.46
C LEU A 67 -9.50 0.35 -10.92
N ASN A 68 -10.33 1.37 -11.15
CA ASN A 68 -10.57 1.86 -12.49
C ASN A 68 -9.39 2.74 -12.96
N ASP A 69 -9.40 3.14 -14.23
CA ASP A 69 -8.30 3.89 -14.84
C ASP A 69 -8.05 5.26 -14.18
N ASP A 70 -9.11 5.97 -13.79
CA ASP A 70 -9.01 7.27 -13.12
C ASP A 70 -8.37 7.14 -11.73
N GLU A 71 -8.80 6.12 -10.96
CA GLU A 71 -8.25 5.78 -9.65
C GLU A 71 -6.77 5.39 -9.75
N ALA A 72 -6.42 4.53 -10.71
CA ALA A 72 -5.04 4.10 -10.94
C ALA A 72 -4.16 5.29 -11.35
N LEU A 73 -4.63 6.15 -12.25
CA LEU A 73 -3.90 7.35 -12.66
C LEU A 73 -3.72 8.33 -11.50
N GLN A 74 -4.73 8.51 -10.65
CA GLN A 74 -4.64 9.33 -9.45
C GLN A 74 -3.58 8.77 -8.49
N ALA A 75 -3.57 7.45 -8.26
CA ALA A 75 -2.57 6.79 -7.42
C ALA A 75 -1.16 7.01 -7.97
N MET A 76 -0.94 6.77 -9.26
CA MET A 76 0.37 6.94 -9.91
C MET A 76 0.91 8.37 -9.78
N ARG A 77 0.06 9.40 -9.92
CA ARG A 77 0.45 10.80 -9.73
C ARG A 77 0.90 11.11 -8.31
N HIS A 78 0.24 10.53 -7.30
CA HIS A 78 0.63 10.74 -5.90
C HIS A 78 1.92 9.98 -5.57
N LEU A 79 2.06 8.74 -6.05
CA LEU A 79 3.28 7.96 -5.91
C LEU A 79 4.49 8.67 -6.53
N GLN A 80 4.33 9.26 -7.73
CA GLN A 80 5.38 10.04 -8.38
C GLN A 80 5.82 11.25 -7.53
N ARG A 81 4.88 11.95 -6.88
CA ARG A 81 5.16 13.11 -6.02
C ARG A 81 5.76 12.72 -4.67
N ALA A 82 5.49 11.52 -4.18
CA ALA A 82 6.00 11.06 -2.90
C ALA A 82 7.41 10.45 -3.00
N GLY A 83 7.76 9.86 -4.15
CA GLY A 83 9.04 9.20 -4.39
C GLY A 83 10.19 10.12 -4.84
N HIS A 84 10.21 11.37 -4.40
CA HIS A 84 11.30 12.31 -4.66
C HIS A 84 12.62 11.87 -4.03
#